data_AF-A0A7S1BT38-F1
#
_entry.id   AF-A0A7S1BT38-F1
#
_cell.length_a   1.000
_cell.length_b   1.000
_cell.length_c   1.000
_cell.angle_alpha   90.00
_cell.angle_beta   90.00
_cell.angle_gamma   90.00
#
_symmetry.space_group_name_H-M   'P 1'
#
loop_
_entity.id
_entity.type
_entity.pdbx_description
1 polymer ?
#
loop_
_entity_poly.entity_id
_entity_poly.type
_entity_poly.pdbx_seq_one_letter_code
_entity_poly.pdbx_strand_id
1 'polypeptide(L)'
;MPKSRKEILDEMRALNEEEEAKVEKSASSSRSSRREGGSSDAAVRVTAEELMEMTEDEAMKKVMGFSGSFGSTKEKKVADNHTTAAKGAASKNKARKYRQYMNRKGGFNRPLDKMK
;
A
#
# COMPACT_ATOMS: atom_id res chain seq x y z
N MET A 1 30.42 -26.44 17.30
CA MET A 1 30.85 -26.95 15.98
C MET A 1 30.28 -26.04 14.91
N PRO A 2 31.06 -25.61 13.90
CA PRO A 2 30.52 -24.84 12.78
C PRO A 2 29.48 -25.66 12.03
N LYS A 3 28.33 -25.05 11.71
CA LYS A 3 27.24 -25.69 10.97
C LYS A 3 27.75 -26.26 9.64
N SER A 4 27.31 -27.45 9.28
CA SER A 4 27.67 -28.06 8.02
C SER A 4 27.06 -27.30 6.84
N ARG A 5 27.66 -27.38 5.65
CA ARG A 5 27.16 -26.70 4.44
C ARG A 5 25.72 -27.09 4.09
N LYS A 6 25.31 -28.32 4.44
CA LYS A 6 23.94 -28.80 4.24
C LYS A 6 22.97 -28.09 5.20
N GLU A 7 23.33 -28.00 6.48
CA GLU A 7 22.54 -27.28 7.49
C GLU A 7 22.32 -25.81 7.11
N ILE A 8 23.33 -25.15 6.55
CA ILE A 8 23.20 -23.75 6.12
C ILE A 8 22.25 -23.60 4.92
N LEU A 9 22.26 -24.55 3.97
CA LEU A 9 21.37 -24.52 2.80
C LEU A 9 19.93 -24.83 3.17
N ASP A 10 19.71 -25.75 4.11
CA ASP A 10 18.37 -26.08 4.61
C ASP A 10 17.81 -24.93 5.44
N GLU A 11 18.65 -24.26 6.25
CA GLU A 11 18.28 -23.05 6.98
C GLU A 11 17.91 -21.89 6.03
N MET A 12 18.65 -21.70 4.93
CA MET A 12 18.31 -20.71 3.90
C MET A 12 17.00 -21.03 3.18
N ARG A 13 16.69 -22.32 2.95
CA ARG A 13 15.43 -22.73 2.33
C ARG A 13 14.24 -22.46 3.24
N ALA A 14 14.36 -22.83 4.53
CA ALA A 14 13.33 -22.59 5.52
C ALA A 14 13.04 -21.09 5.70
N LEU A 15 14.08 -20.25 5.74
CA LEU A 15 13.92 -18.81 5.85
C LEU A 15 13.23 -18.20 4.63
N ASN A 16 13.52 -18.69 3.42
CA ASN A 16 12.82 -18.26 2.21
C ASN A 16 11.34 -18.67 2.21
N GLU A 17 11.01 -19.91 2.64
CA GLU A 17 9.62 -20.37 2.74
C GLU A 17 8.82 -19.54 3.77
N GLU A 18 9.43 -19.17 4.91
CA GLU A 18 8.81 -18.29 5.88
C GLU A 18 8.60 -16.86 5.36
N GLU A 19 9.53 -16.35 4.55
CA GLU A 19 9.42 -15.03 3.94
C GLU A 19 8.29 -15.00 2.90
N GLU A 20 8.20 -16.04 2.06
CA GLU A 20 7.12 -16.20 1.08
C GLU A 20 5.74 -16.32 1.75
N ALA A 21 5.62 -17.13 2.81
CA ALA A 21 4.37 -17.26 3.56
C ALA A 21 3.91 -15.94 4.23
N LYS A 22 4.86 -15.12 4.70
CA LYS A 22 4.56 -13.79 5.27
C LYS A 22 4.08 -12.81 4.20
N VAL A 23 4.68 -12.84 3.01
CA VAL A 23 4.24 -12.01 1.88
C VAL A 23 2.83 -12.37 1.46
N GLU A 24 2.49 -13.66 1.34
CA GLU A 24 1.12 -14.09 0.99
C GLU A 24 0.09 -13.69 2.05
N LYS A 25 0.43 -13.82 3.34
CA LYS A 25 -0.45 -13.40 4.45
C LYS A 25 -0.69 -11.89 4.47
N SER A 26 0.32 -11.09 4.12
CA SER A 26 0.16 -9.62 3.99
C SER A 26 -0.70 -9.23 2.78
N ALA A 27 -0.63 -10.00 1.68
CA ALA A 27 -1.44 -9.79 0.48
C ALA A 27 -2.91 -10.19 0.69
N SER A 28 -3.21 -11.23 1.48
CA SER A 28 -4.58 -11.63 1.80
C SER A 28 -5.25 -10.70 2.83
N SER A 29 -4.49 -10.25 3.84
CA SER A 29 -4.97 -9.27 4.83
C SER A 29 -5.39 -7.94 4.20
N SER A 30 -4.60 -7.43 3.25
CA SER A 30 -4.90 -6.16 2.55
C SER A 30 -6.12 -6.24 1.60
N ARG A 31 -6.49 -7.44 1.14
CA ARG A 31 -7.72 -7.67 0.36
C ARG A 31 -8.96 -7.76 1.26
N SER A 32 -8.83 -8.31 2.47
CA SER A 32 -9.92 -8.43 3.43
C SER A 32 -10.35 -7.07 3.99
N SER A 33 -9.41 -6.18 4.32
CA SER A 33 -9.71 -4.85 4.87
C SER A 33 -10.38 -3.89 3.89
N ARG A 34 -10.46 -4.25 2.60
CA ARG A 34 -11.02 -3.40 1.53
C ARG A 34 -12.54 -3.51 1.40
N ARG A 35 -13.18 -4.46 2.09
CA ARG A 35 -14.63 -4.71 2.00
C ARG A 35 -15.46 -4.02 3.10
N GLU A 36 -14.83 -3.52 4.16
CA GLU A 36 -15.55 -2.96 5.33
C GLU A 36 -15.51 -1.41 5.42
N GLY A 37 -14.80 -0.73 4.51
CA GLY A 37 -14.71 0.73 4.49
C GLY A 37 -15.81 1.38 3.68
N GLY A 38 -17.05 1.38 4.18
CA GLY A 38 -18.12 2.23 3.63
C GLY A 38 -17.81 3.71 3.90
N SER A 39 -17.39 4.45 2.88
CA SER A 39 -17.10 5.88 2.95
C SER A 39 -18.40 6.67 3.16
N SER A 40 -18.72 6.97 4.42
CA SER A 40 -19.85 7.82 4.79
C SER A 40 -19.46 9.31 4.81
N ASP A 41 -18.81 9.81 3.76
CA ASP A 41 -18.38 11.22 3.73
C ASP A 41 -19.08 12.02 2.62
N ALA A 42 -19.95 12.92 3.10
CA ALA A 42 -20.38 14.17 2.48
C ALA A 42 -21.27 14.15 1.22
N ALA A 43 -22.11 13.14 1.02
CA ALA A 43 -23.37 13.41 0.31
C ALA A 43 -24.20 14.34 1.22
N VAL A 44 -24.46 15.58 0.78
CA VAL A 44 -25.40 16.49 1.46
C VAL A 44 -26.69 15.70 1.66
N ARG A 45 -27.03 15.38 2.91
CA ARG A 45 -28.28 14.68 3.24
C ARG A 45 -29.42 15.68 3.06
N VAL A 46 -29.87 15.85 1.82
CA VAL A 46 -31.02 16.69 1.54
C VAL A 46 -32.27 15.92 1.97
N THR A 47 -33.00 16.45 2.93
CA THR A 47 -34.28 15.87 3.35
C THR A 47 -35.36 16.24 2.34
N ALA A 48 -36.35 15.36 2.13
CA ALA A 48 -37.43 15.62 1.17
C ALA A 48 -38.25 16.87 1.54
N GLU A 49 -38.37 17.16 2.84
CA GLU A 49 -39.09 18.32 3.37
C GLU A 49 -38.41 19.65 2.99
N GLU A 50 -37.08 19.74 3.10
CA GLU A 50 -36.33 20.93 2.65
C GLU A 50 -36.42 21.17 1.14
N LEU A 51 -36.67 20.12 0.35
CA LEU A 51 -36.75 20.23 -1.10
C LEU A 51 -38.12 20.76 -1.57
N MET A 52 -39.17 20.55 -0.76
CA MET A 52 -40.54 21.01 -1.06
C MET A 52 -40.76 22.49 -0.74
N GLU A 53 -39.97 23.07 0.17
CA GLU A 53 -40.02 24.50 0.51
C GLU A 53 -39.15 25.38 -0.41
N MET A 54 -38.38 24.78 -1.31
CA MET A 54 -37.48 25.49 -2.24
C MET A 54 -38.11 25.66 -3.62
N THR A 55 -37.74 26.71 -4.33
CA THR A 55 -38.05 26.83 -5.76
C THR A 55 -37.36 25.73 -6.56
N GLU A 56 -37.91 25.34 -7.73
CA GLU A 56 -37.30 24.28 -8.57
C GLU A 56 -35.81 24.54 -8.87
N ASP A 57 -35.45 25.79 -9.12
CA ASP A 57 -34.06 26.21 -9.37
C ASP A 57 -33.16 26.04 -8.13
N GLU A 58 -33.67 26.30 -6.93
CA GLU A 58 -32.94 26.14 -5.67
C GLU A 58 -32.79 24.67 -5.28
N ALA A 59 -33.85 23.88 -5.51
CA ALA A 59 -33.83 22.44 -5.34
C ALA A 59 -32.77 21.78 -6.24
N MET A 60 -32.74 22.15 -7.54
CA MET A 60 -31.71 21.64 -8.46
C MET A 60 -30.29 22.05 -8.05
N LYS A 61 -30.10 23.30 -7.60
CA LYS A 61 -28.79 23.75 -7.07
C LYS A 61 -28.37 22.95 -5.84
N LYS A 62 -29.28 22.64 -4.92
CA LYS A 62 -28.99 21.88 -3.70
C LYS A 62 -28.69 20.41 -3.97
N VAL A 63 -29.48 19.77 -4.84
CA VAL A 63 -29.26 18.37 -5.26
C VAL A 63 -27.88 18.20 -5.92
N MET A 64 -27.48 19.17 -6.75
CA MET A 64 -26.19 19.12 -7.42
C MET A 64 -25.02 19.67 -6.57
N GLY A 65 -25.28 20.05 -5.31
CA GLY A 65 -24.26 20.48 -4.35
C GLY A 65 -23.77 21.93 -4.53
N PHE A 66 -24.48 22.74 -5.31
CA PHE A 66 -24.19 24.16 -5.57
C PHE A 66 -24.83 25.13 -4.55
N SER A 67 -25.52 24.63 -3.52
CA SER A 67 -26.24 25.47 -2.55
C SER A 67 -25.35 26.24 -1.55
N GLY A 68 -24.03 26.21 -1.70
CA GLY A 68 -23.07 26.91 -0.83
C GLY A 68 -21.81 27.37 -1.55
N SER A 69 -20.90 28.01 -0.82
CA SER A 69 -19.57 28.36 -1.34
C SER A 69 -18.76 27.09 -1.63
N PHE A 70 -18.06 27.04 -2.77
CA PHE A 70 -17.19 25.92 -3.11
C PHE A 70 -16.07 25.76 -2.07
N GLY A 71 -16.22 24.77 -1.19
CA GLY A 71 -15.20 24.44 -0.21
C GLY A 71 -13.96 23.86 -0.89
N SER A 72 -12.77 24.16 -0.34
CA SER A 72 -11.52 23.52 -0.77
C SER A 72 -11.08 22.44 0.23
N THR A 73 -10.52 21.36 -0.30
CA THR A 73 -9.81 20.32 0.46
C THR A 73 -8.30 20.59 0.56
N LYS A 74 -7.82 21.76 0.09
CA LYS A 74 -6.42 22.17 0.22
C LYS A 74 -5.98 22.09 1.69
N GLU A 75 -4.86 21.43 1.93
CA GLU A 75 -4.26 21.19 3.27
C GLU A 75 -5.11 20.36 4.26
N LYS A 76 -6.25 19.82 3.83
CA LYS A 76 -7.06 18.89 4.64
C LYS A 76 -6.69 17.44 4.32
N LYS A 77 -6.59 16.61 5.34
CA LYS A 77 -6.40 15.17 5.17
C LYS A 77 -7.72 14.52 4.76
N VAL A 78 -7.76 13.93 3.58
CA VAL A 78 -8.91 13.15 3.08
C VAL A 78 -8.60 11.67 3.32
N ALA A 79 -9.44 10.98 4.10
CA ALA A 79 -9.21 9.60 4.53
C ALA A 79 -8.98 8.64 3.34
N ASP A 80 -9.73 8.84 2.26
CA ASP A 80 -9.66 8.01 1.05
C ASP A 80 -8.26 8.01 0.40
N ASN A 81 -7.51 9.11 0.50
CA ASN A 81 -6.15 9.21 -0.02
C ASN A 81 -5.15 8.32 0.75
N HIS A 82 -5.52 7.84 1.94
CA HIS A 82 -4.64 7.06 2.81
C HIS A 82 -4.98 5.56 2.85
N THR A 83 -6.23 5.19 2.58
CA THR A 83 -6.74 3.81 2.74
C THR A 83 -7.08 3.12 1.42
N THR A 84 -7.41 3.89 0.38
CA THR A 84 -7.87 3.32 -0.90
C THR A 84 -6.74 3.20 -1.93
N ALA A 85 -7.08 2.79 -3.16
CA ALA A 85 -6.15 2.80 -4.28
C ALA A 85 -5.65 4.20 -4.67
N ALA A 86 -6.28 5.26 -4.17
CA ALA A 86 -5.76 6.62 -4.29
C ALA A 86 -4.44 6.82 -3.53
N LYS A 87 -4.11 5.94 -2.58
CA LYS A 87 -2.81 5.90 -1.93
C LYS A 87 -1.75 5.48 -2.95
N GLY A 88 -1.07 6.45 -3.53
CA GLY A 88 0.07 6.21 -4.42
C GLY A 88 1.11 5.28 -3.78
N ALA A 89 1.77 4.47 -4.61
CA ALA A 89 2.82 3.56 -4.18
C ALA A 89 4.19 4.01 -4.73
N ALA A 90 5.24 3.83 -3.94
CA ALA A 90 6.61 4.07 -4.38
C ALA A 90 7.28 2.74 -4.76
N SER A 91 7.52 2.53 -6.06
CA SER A 91 8.32 1.40 -6.53
C SER A 91 9.81 1.76 -6.53
N LYS A 92 10.63 0.96 -5.86
CA LYS A 92 12.09 1.12 -5.82
C LYS A 92 12.76 -0.13 -6.39
N ASN A 93 13.21 -0.04 -7.64
CA ASN A 93 14.01 -1.09 -8.27
C ASN A 93 15.46 -1.00 -7.77
N LYS A 94 15.87 -1.92 -6.88
CA LYS A 94 17.27 -2.00 -6.45
C LYS A 94 18.08 -2.71 -7.53
N ALA A 95 19.15 -2.07 -7.99
CA ALA A 95 20.09 -2.71 -8.92
C ALA A 95 20.67 -3.98 -8.29
N ARG A 96 20.67 -5.08 -9.06
CA ARG A 96 21.24 -6.36 -8.62
C ARG A 96 22.75 -6.23 -8.48
N LYS A 97 23.26 -6.48 -7.28
CA LYS A 97 24.69 -6.45 -6.97
C LYS A 97 25.26 -7.84 -7.10
N TYR A 98 26.19 -8.02 -8.04
CA TYR A 98 26.85 -9.30 -8.26
C TYR A 98 28.12 -9.40 -7.43
N ARG A 99 28.48 -10.61 -7.04
CA ARG A 99 29.72 -10.91 -6.33
C ARG A 99 30.65 -11.61 -7.29
N GLN A 100 31.90 -11.16 -7.34
CA GLN A 100 32.92 -11.78 -8.17
C GLN A 100 33.34 -13.11 -7.54
N TYR A 101 33.24 -14.22 -8.27
CA TYR A 101 33.63 -15.55 -7.79
C TYR A 101 34.98 -16.01 -8.32
N MET A 102 35.29 -15.70 -9.58
CA MET A 102 36.53 -16.12 -10.21
C MET A 102 37.64 -15.07 -10.01
N ASN A 103 38.87 -15.57 -9.86
CA ASN A 103 40.10 -14.76 -9.74
C ASN A 103 40.06 -13.74 -8.59
N ARG A 104 39.48 -14.12 -7.46
CA ARG A 104 39.46 -13.32 -6.22
C ARG A 104 40.82 -13.38 -5.54
N LYS A 105 41.41 -12.22 -5.20
CA LYS A 105 42.61 -12.15 -4.33
C LYS A 105 42.31 -12.82 -2.97
N GLY A 106 43.14 -13.79 -2.58
CA GLY A 106 43.04 -14.51 -1.29
C GLY A 106 42.53 -15.95 -1.35
N GLY A 107 42.33 -16.53 -2.54
CA GLY A 107 42.04 -17.95 -2.71
C GLY A 107 40.55 -18.34 -2.62
N PHE A 108 40.23 -19.58 -3.00
CA PHE A 108 38.88 -20.10 -3.20
C PHE A 108 38.05 -20.24 -1.90
N ASN A 109 38.71 -20.46 -0.75
CA ASN A 109 38.05 -20.68 0.54
C ASN A 109 37.82 -19.39 1.35
N ARG A 110 38.12 -18.21 0.79
CA ARG A 110 37.89 -16.94 1.49
C ARG A 110 36.43 -16.51 1.31
N PRO A 111 35.73 -16.08 2.37
CA PRO A 111 34.35 -15.62 2.27
C PRO A 111 34.22 -14.52 1.20
N LEU A 112 33.20 -14.63 0.36
CA LEU A 112 32.93 -13.62 -0.68
C LEU A 112 32.63 -12.25 -0.03
N ASP A 113 33.00 -11.17 -0.72
CA ASP A 113 32.71 -9.82 -0.23
C ASP A 113 31.21 -9.61 -0.09
N LYS A 114 30.80 -8.84 0.92
CA LYS A 114 29.38 -8.50 1.12
C LYS A 114 28.90 -7.70 -0.11
N MET A 115 27.70 -8.01 -0.60
CA MET A 115 27.11 -7.28 -1.72
C MET A 115 26.99 -5.80 -1.32
N LYS A 116 27.79 -4.93 -1.96
CA LYS A 116 27.83 -3.50 -1.65
C LYS A 116 26.61 -2.81 -2.19
#